data_AF-A0A563VLF1-F1
#
_entry.id   AF-A0A563VLF1-F1
#
_cell.length_a   1.000
_cell.length_b   1.000
_cell.length_c   1.000
_cell.angle_alpha   90.00
_cell.angle_beta   90.00
_cell.angle_gamma   90.00
#
_symmetry.space_group_name_H-M   'P 1'
#
loop_
_entity.id
_entity.type
_entity.pdbx_description
1 polymer ?
#
loop_
_entity_poly.entity_id
_entity_poly.type
_entity_poly.pdbx_seq_one_letter_code
_entity_poly.pdbx_strand_id
1 'polypeptide(L)' 'MGDTLRYLKAEIPLTQLCDLKCNTEDDSLIINCPNEEIWQELSQQPEKIAKLNQKVNRLILKFANYPELIQTLETS' A
#
# COMPACT_ATOMS: atom_id res chain seq x y z
N MET A 1 -11.56 -10.42 -0.54
CA MET A 1 -10.33 -9.61 -0.65
C MET A 1 -10.43 -8.49 -1.69
N GLY A 2 -11.31 -8.57 -2.70
CA GLY A 2 -11.51 -7.47 -3.66
C GLY A 2 -12.03 -6.16 -3.04
N ASP A 3 -12.83 -6.23 -1.97
CA ASP A 3 -13.40 -5.05 -1.30
C ASP A 3 -12.35 -4.17 -0.62
N THR A 4 -11.30 -4.77 -0.05
CA THR A 4 -10.23 -4.02 0.63
C THR A 4 -9.42 -3.17 -0.35
N LEU A 5 -9.08 -3.73 -1.51
CA LEU A 5 -8.37 -2.99 -2.57
C LEU A 5 -9.24 -1.88 -3.18
N ARG A 6 -10.54 -2.15 -3.36
CA ARG A 6 -11.50 -1.14 -3.84
C ARG A 6 -11.66 -0.01 -2.84
N TYR A 7 -11.76 -0.33 -1.55
CA TYR A 7 -11.86 0.68 -0.49
C TYR A 7 -10.61 1.55 -0.41
N LEU A 8 -9.42 0.94 -0.48
CA LEU A 8 -8.16 1.67 -0.43
C LEU A 8 -8.00 2.62 -1.64
N LYS A 9 -8.46 2.19 -2.82
CA LYS A 9 -8.53 3.03 -4.02
C LYS A 9 -9.52 4.19 -3.91
N ALA A 10 -10.59 4.06 -3.13
CA ALA A 10 -11.55 5.12 -2.91
C ALA A 10 -11.01 6.18 -1.93
N GLU A 11 -10.40 5.72 -0.84
CA GLU A 11 -9.90 6.56 0.25
C GLU A 11 -8.55 7.20 -0.07
N ILE A 12 -7.74 6.55 -0.90
CA ILE A 12 -6.47 7.06 -1.41
C ILE A 12 -6.47 6.93 -2.94
N PRO A 13 -7.05 7.92 -3.66
CA PRO A 13 -7.21 7.88 -5.11
C PRO A 13 -5.89 7.69 -5.86
N LEU A 14 -4.79 8.19 -5.30
CA LEU A 14 -3.44 8.01 -5.87
C LEU A 14 -3.09 6.54 -6.08
N THR A 15 -3.57 5.63 -5.23
CA THR A 15 -3.34 4.20 -5.39
C THR A 15 -4.04 3.61 -6.61
N GLN A 16 -5.05 4.28 -7.18
CA GLN A 16 -5.67 3.84 -8.44
C GLN A 16 -4.69 3.85 -9.62
N LEU A 17 -3.67 4.71 -9.54
CA LEU A 17 -2.60 4.84 -10.52
C LEU A 17 -1.44 3.86 -10.27
N CYS A 18 -1.52 3.07 -9.19
CA CYS A 18 -0.55 2.04 -8.84
C CYS A 18 -1.17 0.64 -9.01
N ASP A 19 -0.32 -0.36 -9.17
CA ASP A 19 -0.72 -1.76 -9.15
C ASP A 19 -0.71 -2.27 -7.71
N LEU A 20 -1.87 -2.66 -7.20
CA LEU A 20 -2.00 -3.18 -5.84
C LEU A 20 -2.18 -4.69 -5.85
N LYS A 21 -1.41 -5.37 -4.99
CA LYS A 21 -1.50 -6.80 -4.77
C LYS A 21 -1.54 -7.08 -3.27
N CYS A 22 -2.54 -7.83 -2.83
CA CYS A 22 -2.51 -8.40 -1.49
C CYS A 22 -1.85 -9.78 -1.57
N ASN A 23 -0.76 -9.98 -0.84
CA ASN A 23 -0.22 -11.30 -0.56
C ASN A 23 -0.90 -11.84 0.70
N THR A 24 -1.56 -12.98 0.56
CA THR A 24 -2.34 -13.62 1.63
C THR A 24 -1.51 -14.55 2.50
N GLU A 25 -0.32 -14.96 2.05
CA GLU A 25 0.57 -15.84 2.82
C GLU A 25 1.25 -15.11 3.97
N ASP A 26 1.61 -13.83 3.75
CA ASP A 26 2.28 -12.96 4.72
C ASP A 26 1.42 -11.75 5.12
N ASP A 27 0.12 -11.77 4.82
CA ASP A 27 -0.83 -10.67 5.06
C ASP A 27 -0.21 -9.31 4.71
N SER A 28 0.31 -9.19 3.48
CA SER A 28 1.07 -8.03 3.04
C SER A 28 0.36 -7.33 1.88
N LEU A 29 0.17 -6.00 1.97
CA LEU A 29 -0.25 -5.18 0.85
C LEU A 29 0.97 -4.66 0.10
N ILE A 30 1.11 -5.05 -1.16
CA ILE A 30 2.13 -4.55 -2.06
C ILE A 30 1.49 -3.49 -2.96
N ILE A 31 2.07 -2.29 -2.96
CA ILE A 31 1.69 -1.19 -3.86
C ILE A 31 2.88 -0.91 -4.77
N ASN A 32 2.75 -1.24 -6.04
CA ASN A 32 3.74 -0.94 -7.07
C ASN A 32 3.32 0.33 -7.80
N CYS A 33 3.97 1.45 -7.51
CA CYS A 33 3.71 2.69 -8.20
C CYS A 33 4.68 2.85 -9.38
N PRO A 34 4.20 3.22 -10.58
CA PRO A 34 5.06 3.50 -11.74
C PRO A 34 5.52 4.97 -11.80
N ASN A 35 4.99 5.83 -10.94
CA ASN A 35 5.30 7.26 -10.88
C ASN A 35 5.97 7.60 -9.55
N GLU A 36 7.11 8.29 -9.61
CA GLU A 36 7.90 8.70 -8.44
C GLU A 36 7.14 9.65 -7.53
N GLU A 37 6.43 10.63 -8.09
CA GLU A 37 5.67 11.62 -7.33
C GLU A 37 4.58 10.93 -6.49
N ILE A 38 3.90 9.95 -7.08
CA ILE A 38 2.88 9.15 -6.40
C ILE A 38 3.52 8.30 -5.29
N TRP A 39 4.68 7.69 -5.56
CA TRP A 39 5.40 6.92 -4.56
C TRP A 39 5.82 7.80 -3.37
N GLN A 40 6.34 9.00 -3.64
CA GLN A 40 6.74 9.96 -2.60
C GLN A 40 5.55 10.35 -1.72
N GLU A 41 4.42 10.74 -2.34
CA GLU A 41 3.20 11.10 -1.61
C GLU A 41 2.68 9.94 -0.74
N LEU A 42 2.68 8.71 -1.27
CA LEU A 42 2.27 7.53 -0.51
C LEU A 42 3.26 7.17 0.60
N SER A 43 4.56 7.37 0.37
CA SER A 43 5.62 7.14 1.37
C SER A 43 5.57 8.13 2.53
N GLN A 44 4.97 9.30 2.35
CA GLN A 44 4.76 10.29 3.42
C GLN A 44 3.57 9.95 4.32
N GLN A 45 2.65 9.09 3.87
CA GLN A 45 1.43 8.75 4.61
C GLN A 45 1.21 7.25 4.80
N PRO A 46 2.24 6.45 5.16
CA PRO A 46 2.12 4.99 5.22
C PRO A 46 1.11 4.55 6.29
N GLU A 47 0.97 5.31 7.38
CA GLU A 47 -0.02 5.06 8.44
C GLU A 47 -1.47 5.19 7.96
N LYS A 48 -1.75 6.09 7.00
CA LYS A 48 -3.09 6.24 6.45
C LYS A 48 -3.47 5.01 5.63
N ILE A 49 -2.53 4.53 4.81
CA ILE A 49 -2.68 3.30 4.02
C ILE A 49 -2.87 2.10 4.95
N ALA A 50 -2.09 2.05 6.02
CA ALA A 50 -2.14 1.01 7.04
C ALA A 50 -3.50 0.91 7.72
N LYS A 51 -4.02 2.02 8.22
CA LYS A 51 -5.31 2.07 8.95
C LYS A 51 -6.49 1.65 8.09
N LEU A 52 -6.43 1.95 6.80
CA LEU A 52 -7.47 1.56 5.84
C LEU A 52 -7.44 0.07 5.51
N ASN A 53 -6.31 -0.59 5.78
CA ASN A 53 -6.12 -1.99 5.49
C ASN A 53 -5.95 -2.82 6.77
N GLN A 54 -7.03 -2.92 7.55
CA GLN A 54 -7.09 -3.67 8.82
C GLN A 54 -6.82 -5.19 8.70
N LYS A 55 -6.69 -5.71 7.46
CA LYS A 55 -6.49 -7.13 7.17
C LYS A 55 -5.08 -7.46 6.72
N VAL A 56 -4.18 -6.47 6.67
CA VAL A 56 -2.76 -6.71 6.36
C VAL A 56 -1.91 -6.26 7.52
N ASN A 57 -0.86 -7.02 7.79
CA ASN A 57 0.13 -6.74 8.85
C ASN A 57 1.33 -5.98 8.30
N ARG A 58 1.50 -5.93 6.97
CA ARG A 58 2.60 -5.23 6.32
C ARG A 58 2.15 -4.46 5.09
N LEU A 59 2.72 -3.29 4.90
CA LEU A 59 2.63 -2.49 3.69
C LEU A 59 4.01 -2.46 3.03
N ILE A 60 4.06 -2.79 1.74
CA ILE A 60 5.27 -2.78 0.92
C ILE A 60 5.02 -1.83 -0.25
N LEU A 61 5.71 -0.71 -0.27
CA LEU A 61 5.61 0.29 -1.32
C LEU A 61 6.85 0.18 -2.23
N LYS A 62 6.64 -0.16 -3.50
CA LYS A 62 7.70 -0.33 -4.50
C LYS A 62 7.60 0.73 -5.60
N PHE A 63 8.76 1.18 -6.07
CA PHE A 63 8.89 2.03 -7.25
C PHE A 63 10.14 1.63 -8.04
N ALA A 64 9.96 1.21 -9.29
CA ALA A 64 11.04 0.90 -10.23
C ALA A 64 12.27 0.21 -9.59
N ASN A 65 13.42 0.89 -9.57
CA ASN A 65 14.68 0.42 -8.99
C ASN A 65 14.97 0.99 -7.59
N TYR A 66 13.98 1.63 -6.96
CA TYR A 66 14.13 2.19 -5.62
C TYR A 66 14.02 1.07 -4.58
N PRO A 67 14.71 1.23 -3.44
CA PRO A 67 14.55 0.31 -2.32
C PRO A 67 13.08 0.25 -1.88
N GLU A 68 12.62 -0.94 -1.56
CA GLU A 68 11.25 -1.18 -1.10
C GLU A 68 11.06 -0.52 0.26
N LEU A 69 10.01 0.28 0.40
CA LEU A 69 9.62 0.82 1.70
C LEU A 69 8.67 -0.17 2.35
N ILE A 70 9.11 -0.76 3.47
CA ILE A 70 8.36 -1.76 4.22
C ILE A 70 7.91 -1.13 5.54
N GLN A 71 6.60 -1.02 5.73
CA GLN A 71 5.99 -0.58 6.97
C GLN A 71 5.25 -1.75 7.60
N THR A 72 5.67 -2.16 8.80
CA THR A 72 4.93 -3.12 9.62
C THR A 72 3.77 -2.39 10.30
N LEU A 73 2.58 -2.98 10.24
CA LEU A 73 1.36 -2.45 10.83
C LEU A 73 1.13 -3.22 12.12
N GLU A 74 1.51 -2.63 13.25
CA GLU A 74 1.20 -3.22 14.55
C GLU A 74 -0.29 -2.98 14.84
N THR A 75 -1.11 -4.01 14.71
CA THR A 75 -2.49 -4.00 15.21
C THR A 75 -2.43 -4.00 16.74
N SER A 76 -2.51 -2.81 17.35
CA SER A 76 -2.81 -2.66 18.78
C SER A 76 -4.26 -3.01 19.11
#